data_AF-A0A6L7SSB7-F1
#
_entry.id   AF-A0A6L7SSB7-F1
#
_cell.length_a   1.000
_cell.length_b   1.000
_cell.length_c   1.000
_cell.angle_alpha   90.00
_cell.angle_beta   90.00
_cell.angle_gamma   90.00
#
_symmetry.space_group_name_H-M   'P 1'
#
loop_
_entity.id
_entity.type
_entity.pdbx_description
1 polymer ?
#
loop_
_entity_poly.entity_id
_entity_poly.type
_entity_poly.pdbx_seq_one_letter_code
_entity_poly.pdbx_strand_id
1 'polypeptide(L)'
;MLWKETTRDPSAQMREQVQDCAFRIACREIPIDHAWELREQILNVLPWLIDEPRAAIHSIHSASSANGWIRPSLDSGDMIQLSRRTRLYLRLPMNRIDDARALIGKELMVAGCSILVSEVVQH
;
A
#
# COMPACT_ATOMS: atom_id res chain seq x y z
N MET A 1 15.09 -6.47 39.70
CA MET A 1 13.75 -6.91 39.23
C MET A 1 13.97 -7.98 38.19
N LEU A 2 13.49 -9.20 38.44
CA LEU A 2 13.67 -10.36 37.56
C LEU A 2 12.70 -10.20 36.36
N TRP A 3 13.21 -9.83 35.19
CA TRP A 3 12.40 -9.82 33.97
C TRP A 3 12.01 -11.26 33.66
N LYS A 4 10.74 -11.60 33.88
CA LYS A 4 10.18 -12.87 33.43
C LYS A 4 9.82 -12.70 31.97
N GLU A 5 10.67 -13.20 31.07
CA GLU A 5 10.27 -13.53 29.72
C GLU A 5 9.10 -14.51 29.82
N THR A 6 7.89 -13.98 29.68
CA THR A 6 6.71 -14.82 29.48
C THR A 6 6.87 -15.38 28.09
N THR A 7 7.17 -16.68 27.99
CA THR A 7 7.19 -17.42 26.73
C THR A 7 5.86 -17.15 26.03
N ARG A 8 5.86 -16.22 25.09
CA ARG A 8 4.68 -15.93 24.28
C ARG A 8 4.50 -17.10 23.34
N ASP A 9 3.25 -17.51 23.18
CA ASP A 9 2.92 -18.50 22.18
C ASP A 9 3.46 -18.02 20.81
N PRO A 10 4.22 -18.84 20.08
CA PRO A 10 4.85 -18.43 18.83
C PRO A 10 3.82 -17.98 17.77
N SER A 11 2.58 -18.49 17.82
CA SER A 11 1.51 -18.02 16.94
C SER A 11 1.00 -16.62 17.32
N ALA A 12 0.97 -16.30 18.62
CA ALA A 12 0.68 -14.95 19.08
C ALA A 12 1.80 -13.98 18.65
N GLN A 13 3.06 -14.39 18.79
CA GLN A 13 4.20 -13.57 18.40
C GLN A 13 4.27 -13.32 16.88
N MET A 14 3.86 -14.30 16.06
CA MET A 14 3.75 -14.13 14.60
C MET A 14 2.65 -13.13 14.21
N ARG A 15 1.52 -13.11 14.94
CA ARG A 15 0.44 -12.11 14.74
C ARG A 15 0.85 -10.71 15.19
N GLU A 16 1.87 -10.59 16.04
CA GLU A 16 2.48 -9.32 16.45
C GLU A 16 3.48 -8.78 15.42
N GLN A 17 4.03 -9.62 14.54
CA GLN A 17 4.99 -9.20 13.52
C GLN A 17 4.28 -8.60 12.31
N VAL A 18 4.72 -7.40 11.91
CA VAL A 18 4.26 -6.68 10.72
C VAL A 18 5.37 -6.61 9.69
N GLN A 19 5.01 -6.72 8.41
CA GLN A 19 5.93 -6.66 7.29
C GLN A 19 5.36 -5.79 6.18
N ASP A 20 6.25 -5.09 5.49
CA ASP A 20 5.90 -4.27 4.33
C ASP A 20 5.94 -5.14 3.06
N CYS A 21 4.80 -5.25 2.38
CA CYS A 21 4.64 -5.96 1.12
C CYS A 21 4.65 -4.96 -0.04
N ALA A 22 5.59 -5.13 -0.98
CA ALA A 22 5.71 -4.26 -2.14
C ALA A 22 5.02 -4.89 -3.36
N PHE A 23 3.90 -4.31 -3.78
CA PHE A 23 3.19 -4.72 -4.98
C PHE A 23 3.69 -3.96 -6.20
N ARG A 24 4.02 -4.67 -7.26
CA ARG A 24 4.24 -4.07 -8.56
C ARG A 24 2.92 -3.60 -9.13
N ILE A 25 2.93 -2.35 -9.60
CA ILE A 25 1.81 -1.73 -10.26
C ILE A 25 2.20 -1.31 -11.67
N ALA A 26 1.27 -1.45 -12.61
CA ALA A 26 1.38 -0.90 -13.95
C ALA A 26 0.34 0.22 -14.10
N CYS A 27 0.84 1.44 -14.13
CA CYS A 27 0.07 2.66 -14.33
C CYS A 27 1.03 3.74 -14.86
N ARG A 28 0.55 4.60 -15.76
CA ARG A 28 1.38 5.67 -16.34
C ARG A 28 1.42 6.90 -15.44
N GLU A 29 0.25 7.30 -14.95
CA GLU A 29 0.06 8.51 -14.17
C GLU A 29 -1.10 8.33 -13.20
N ILE A 30 -1.04 9.05 -12.09
CA ILE A 30 -2.07 9.02 -11.06
C ILE A 30 -2.23 10.44 -10.49
N PRO A 31 -3.43 10.90 -10.11
CA PRO A 31 -3.56 12.25 -9.54
C PRO A 31 -2.77 12.42 -8.25
N ILE A 32 -2.41 13.64 -7.89
CA ILE A 32 -1.71 13.89 -6.61
C ILE A 32 -2.56 13.57 -5.37
N ASP A 33 -3.88 13.72 -5.46
CA ASP A 33 -4.84 13.47 -4.37
C ASP A 33 -5.48 12.07 -4.44
N HIS A 34 -4.76 11.10 -4.98
CA HIS A 34 -5.29 9.75 -5.23
C HIS A 34 -5.48 8.88 -3.99
N ALA A 35 -4.98 9.33 -2.83
CA ALA A 35 -4.83 8.49 -1.64
C ALA A 35 -6.18 7.93 -1.13
N TRP A 36 -7.24 8.74 -1.18
CA TRP A 36 -8.57 8.31 -0.74
C TRP A 36 -9.16 7.25 -1.67
N GLU A 37 -9.25 7.54 -2.96
CA GLU A 37 -9.82 6.62 -3.94
C GLU A 37 -9.01 5.32 -4.05
N LEU A 38 -7.67 5.40 -4.00
CA LEU A 38 -6.80 4.23 -3.96
C LEU A 38 -7.12 3.35 -2.74
N ARG A 39 -7.30 3.98 -1.57
CA ARG A 39 -7.69 3.26 -0.36
C ARG A 39 -9.04 2.58 -0.53
N GLU A 40 -10.05 3.26 -1.07
CA GLU A 40 -11.37 2.65 -1.29
C GLU A 40 -11.30 1.45 -2.23
N GLN A 41 -10.56 1.56 -3.35
CA GLN A 41 -10.39 0.43 -4.27
C GLN A 41 -9.67 -0.75 -3.61
N ILE A 42 -8.66 -0.49 -2.78
CA ILE A 42 -7.98 -1.55 -2.02
C ILE A 42 -8.91 -2.19 -1.00
N LEU A 43 -9.70 -1.39 -0.27
CA LEU A 43 -10.68 -1.89 0.71
C LEU A 43 -11.78 -2.73 0.05
N ASN A 44 -12.19 -2.40 -1.17
CA ASN A 44 -13.15 -3.22 -1.93
C ASN A 44 -12.61 -4.64 -2.22
N VAL A 45 -11.29 -4.78 -2.38
CA VAL A 45 -10.65 -6.09 -2.59
C VAL A 45 -10.31 -6.76 -1.25
N LEU A 46 -9.85 -6.00 -0.27
CA LEU A 46 -9.39 -6.46 1.04
C LEU A 46 -10.20 -5.80 2.16
N PRO A 47 -11.49 -6.14 2.34
CA PRO A 47 -12.35 -5.47 3.30
C PRO A 47 -11.89 -5.64 4.75
N TRP A 48 -11.15 -6.71 5.04
CA TRP A 48 -10.59 -6.98 6.38
C TRP A 48 -9.59 -5.91 6.85
N LEU A 49 -9.00 -5.13 5.93
CA LEU A 49 -8.09 -4.02 6.27
C LEU A 49 -8.75 -2.97 7.18
N ILE A 50 -10.08 -2.85 7.16
CA ILE A 50 -10.79 -1.88 8.01
C ILE A 50 -10.74 -2.24 9.50
N ASP A 51 -10.66 -3.54 9.80
CA ASP A 51 -10.66 -4.09 11.16
C ASP A 51 -9.24 -4.43 11.64
N GLU A 52 -8.24 -4.30 10.77
CA GLU A 52 -6.84 -4.61 11.09
C GLU A 52 -6.07 -3.32 11.43
N PRO A 53 -5.95 -2.93 12.71
CA PRO A 53 -5.30 -1.68 13.11
C PRO A 53 -3.80 -1.65 12.82
N ARG A 54 -3.18 -2.81 12.60
CA ARG A 54 -1.76 -2.93 12.26
C ARG A 54 -1.50 -2.83 10.75
N ALA A 55 -2.57 -2.80 9.94
CA ALA A 55 -2.43 -2.65 8.51
C ALA A 55 -2.35 -1.18 8.11
N ALA A 56 -1.50 -0.87 7.13
CA ALA A 56 -1.40 0.46 6.55
C ALA A 56 -1.19 0.40 5.05
N ILE A 57 -1.75 1.39 4.34
CA ILE A 57 -1.57 1.59 2.90
C ILE A 57 -0.63 2.79 2.73
N HIS A 58 0.48 2.61 2.03
CA HIS A 58 1.38 3.71 1.72
C HIS A 58 0.91 4.48 0.49
N SER A 59 0.97 5.81 0.58
CA SER A 59 0.77 6.67 -0.58
C SER A 59 1.88 6.47 -1.62
N ILE A 60 1.49 6.58 -2.89
CA ILE A 60 2.41 6.48 -4.03
C ILE A 60 2.98 7.87 -4.32
N HIS A 61 4.31 8.00 -4.33
CA HIS A 61 5.02 9.24 -4.64
C HIS A 61 5.87 9.07 -5.91
N SER A 62 5.98 10.10 -6.76
CA SER A 62 6.95 10.10 -7.86
C SER A 62 8.31 10.66 -7.43
N ALA A 63 9.37 10.17 -8.07
CA ALA A 63 10.72 10.69 -7.92
C ALA A 63 10.92 12.07 -8.59
N SER A 64 9.96 12.54 -9.39
CA SER A 64 10.07 13.78 -10.16
C SER A 64 9.90 15.05 -9.31
N SER A 65 9.46 14.93 -8.05
CA SER A 65 9.37 16.08 -7.13
C SER A 65 10.72 16.56 -6.58
N ALA A 66 11.85 16.04 -7.09
CA ALA A 66 13.19 16.38 -6.64
C ALA A 66 13.70 17.76 -7.11
N ASN A 67 13.04 18.40 -8.09
CA ASN A 67 13.45 19.70 -8.62
C ASN A 67 12.38 20.76 -8.37
N GLY A 68 12.32 21.25 -7.13
CA GLY A 68 11.48 22.37 -6.71
C GLY A 68 10.26 21.94 -5.92
N TRP A 69 10.14 22.40 -4.68
CA TRP A 69 8.92 22.39 -3.89
C TRP A 69 7.88 23.32 -4.52
N ILE A 70 7.38 22.97 -5.71
CA ILE A 70 6.17 23.57 -6.24
C ILE A 70 5.04 22.72 -5.71
N ARG A 71 4.29 23.25 -4.74
CA ARG A 71 3.02 22.66 -4.33
C ARG A 71 2.08 22.88 -5.52
N PRO A 72 1.67 21.83 -6.26
CA PRO A 72 0.67 22.02 -7.29
C PRO A 72 -0.61 22.55 -6.64
N SER A 73 -1.26 23.49 -7.31
CA SER A 73 -2.55 24.00 -6.88
C SER A 73 -3.52 22.81 -6.82
N LEU A 74 -4.18 22.60 -5.68
CA LEU A 74 -5.16 21.51 -5.45
C LEU A 74 -6.28 21.49 -6.52
N ASP A 75 -6.49 22.62 -7.21
CA ASP A 75 -7.50 22.81 -8.25
C ASP A 75 -7.04 22.37 -9.67
N SER A 76 -5.77 22.02 -9.85
CA SER A 76 -5.20 21.80 -11.19
C SER A 76 -5.28 20.36 -11.72
N GLY A 77 -5.81 19.40 -10.93
CA GLY A 77 -5.84 18.00 -11.36
C GLY A 77 -4.45 17.45 -11.68
N ASP A 78 -3.44 17.90 -10.91
CA ASP A 78 -2.04 17.63 -11.18
C ASP A 78 -1.75 16.12 -11.11
N MET A 79 -1.10 15.61 -12.16
CA MET A 79 -0.86 14.18 -12.37
C MET A 79 0.59 13.82 -12.04
N ILE A 80 0.75 12.84 -11.17
CA ILE A 80 2.02 12.22 -10.83
C ILE A 80 2.35 11.18 -11.89
N GLN A 81 3.43 11.40 -12.67
CA GLN A 81 3.96 10.38 -13.58
C GLN A 81 4.66 9.26 -12.79
N LEU A 82 4.23 8.02 -13.02
CA LEU A 82 4.75 6.84 -12.35
C LEU A 82 5.78 6.13 -13.22
N SER A 83 6.86 5.68 -12.58
CA SER A 83 7.88 4.90 -13.26
C SER A 83 7.55 3.40 -13.17
N ARG A 84 8.16 2.57 -14.03
CA ARG A 84 8.06 1.10 -13.92
C ARG A 84 8.63 0.54 -12.60
N ARG A 85 9.39 1.35 -11.86
CA ARG A 85 9.96 1.02 -10.55
C ARG A 85 9.03 1.38 -9.39
N THR A 86 7.96 2.13 -9.63
CA THR A 86 6.97 2.46 -8.60
C THR A 86 6.32 1.18 -8.08
N ARG A 87 6.13 1.12 -6.76
CA ARG A 87 5.49 0.02 -6.05
C ARG A 87 4.39 0.57 -5.15
N LEU A 88 3.33 -0.20 -4.98
CA LEU A 88 2.32 0.02 -3.95
C LEU A 88 2.76 -0.75 -2.71
N TYR A 89 2.94 -0.06 -1.58
CA TYR A 89 3.36 -0.72 -0.33
C TYR A 89 2.18 -0.88 0.62
N LEU A 90 2.00 -2.09 1.13
CA LEU A 90 1.07 -2.40 2.20
C LEU A 90 1.83 -2.94 3.40
N ARG A 91 1.67 -2.30 4.56
CA ARG A 91 2.13 -2.85 5.83
C ARG A 91 1.05 -3.76 6.37
N LEU A 92 1.38 -5.02 6.65
CA LEU A 92 0.41 -6.02 7.07
C LEU A 92 1.01 -6.92 8.15
N PRO A 93 0.19 -7.44 9.09
CA PRO A 93 0.65 -8.52 9.96
C PRO A 93 0.93 -9.78 9.15
N MET A 94 1.94 -10.57 9.55
CA MET A 94 2.45 -11.69 8.73
C MET A 94 1.36 -12.72 8.36
N ASN A 95 0.39 -12.93 9.24
CA ASN A 95 -0.73 -13.84 9.02
C ASN A 95 -1.74 -13.37 7.97
N ARG A 96 -1.68 -12.11 7.54
CA ARG A 96 -2.57 -11.50 6.54
C ARG A 96 -1.89 -11.24 5.19
N ILE A 97 -0.60 -11.56 5.07
CA ILE A 97 0.15 -11.36 3.82
C ILE A 97 -0.45 -12.21 2.70
N ASP A 98 -0.87 -13.45 3.00
CA ASP A 98 -1.47 -14.32 1.98
C ASP A 98 -2.84 -13.81 1.53
N ASP A 99 -3.67 -13.31 2.47
CA ASP A 99 -4.95 -12.64 2.15
C ASP A 99 -4.74 -11.46 1.19
N ALA A 100 -3.67 -10.68 1.38
CA ALA A 100 -3.36 -9.53 0.52
C ALA A 100 -2.95 -9.90 -0.92
N ARG A 101 -2.63 -11.17 -1.18
CA ARG A 101 -2.38 -11.65 -2.55
C ARG A 101 -3.63 -11.61 -3.42
N ALA A 102 -4.82 -11.46 -2.83
CA ALA A 102 -6.05 -11.23 -3.58
C ALA A 102 -6.04 -9.93 -4.43
N LEU A 103 -5.13 -9.00 -4.15
CA LEU A 103 -4.87 -7.83 -5.00
C LEU A 103 -4.17 -8.18 -6.32
N ILE A 104 -3.45 -9.30 -6.39
CA ILE A 104 -2.70 -9.68 -7.60
C ILE A 104 -3.69 -9.98 -8.73
N GLY A 105 -3.45 -9.36 -9.89
CA GLY A 105 -4.31 -9.45 -11.07
C GLY A 105 -5.52 -8.52 -11.01
N LYS A 106 -5.69 -7.71 -9.96
CA LYS A 106 -6.76 -6.72 -9.88
C LYS A 106 -6.37 -5.43 -10.59
N GLU A 107 -7.38 -4.85 -11.23
CA GLU A 107 -7.31 -3.52 -11.79
C GLU A 107 -8.05 -2.57 -10.84
N LEU A 108 -7.31 -1.63 -10.24
CA LEU A 108 -7.86 -0.62 -9.34
C LEU A 108 -8.11 0.65 -10.15
N MET A 109 -9.37 1.09 -10.19
CA MET A 109 -9.77 2.32 -10.88
C MET A 109 -9.72 3.49 -9.90
N VAL A 110 -8.72 4.35 -10.04
CA VAL A 110 -8.46 5.48 -9.13
C VAL A 110 -8.52 6.77 -9.94
N ALA A 111 -9.53 7.60 -9.70
CA ALA A 111 -9.70 8.89 -10.37
C ALA A 111 -9.62 8.84 -11.91
N GLY A 112 -10.15 7.76 -12.51
CA GLY A 112 -10.09 7.52 -13.96
C GLY A 112 -8.79 6.88 -14.46
N CYS A 113 -7.79 6.67 -13.59
CA CYS A 113 -6.57 5.93 -13.90
C CYS A 113 -6.75 4.44 -13.56
N SER A 114 -6.45 3.57 -14.51
CA SER A 114 -6.34 2.12 -14.26
C SER A 114 -4.97 1.78 -13.68
N ILE A 115 -4.97 1.07 -12.56
CA ILE A 115 -3.77 0.56 -11.89
C ILE A 115 -3.86 -0.97 -11.83
N LEU A 116 -3.08 -1.64 -12.67
CA LEU A 116 -2.98 -3.10 -12.63
C LEU A 116 -1.95 -3.52 -11.57
N VAL A 117 -2.38 -4.33 -10.61
CA VAL A 117 -1.52 -4.92 -9.58
C VAL A 117 -1.07 -6.30 -10.04
N SER A 118 0.24 -6.59 -10.06
CA SER A 118 0.75 -7.80 -10.72
C SER A 118 1.52 -8.78 -9.84
N GLU A 119 2.54 -8.34 -9.10
CA GLU A 119 3.39 -9.24 -8.30
C GLU A 119 3.62 -8.64 -6.92
N VAL A 120 3.71 -9.47 -5.90
CA VAL A 120 4.14 -9.07 -4.56
C VAL A 120 5.61 -9.43 -4.37
N VAL A 121 6.42 -8.44 -4.05
CA VAL A 121 7.81 -8.59 -3.63
C VAL A 121 7.83 -8.41 -2.11
N GLN A 122 8.05 -9.49 -1.39
CA GLN A 122 8.25 -9.48 0.05
C GLN A 122 9.73 -9.20 0.30
N HIS A 123 10.04 -8.25 1.18
CA HIS A 123 11.41 -7.90 1.56
C HIS A 123 11.61 -8.08 3.07
#